data_AF-A0A524JL45-F1
#
_entry.id   AF-A0A524JL45-F1
#
_cell.length_a   1.000
_cell.length_b   1.000
_cell.length_c   1.000
_cell.angle_alpha   90.00
_cell.angle_beta   90.00
_cell.angle_gamma   90.00
#
_symmetry.space_group_name_H-M   'P 1'
#
loop_
_entity.id
_entity.type
_entity.pdbx_description
1 polymer ?
#
loop_
_entity_poly.entity_id
_entity_poly.type
_entity_poly.pdbx_seq_one_letter_code
_entity_poly.pdbx_strand_id
1 'polypeptide(L)'
;MIRIPKRFFRGKRLIPEVTQRMLTQQLRELERDGIINRKQYMEIPPKVVYSMTDLGNSLIPIFNQLEKWGDLNMSKVEKSRKSYDNKNN
;
A
#
# COMPACT_ATOMS: atom_id res chain seq x y z
N MET A 1 1.06 -7.09 -17.31
CA MET A 1 0.46 -5.81 -16.83
C MET A 1 -0.41 -6.11 -15.61
N ILE A 2 0.06 -5.82 -14.39
CA ILE A 2 -0.66 -6.07 -13.14
C ILE A 2 -1.64 -4.92 -12.93
N ARG A 3 -2.96 -5.19 -12.98
CA ARG A 3 -3.98 -4.16 -12.73
C ARG A 3 -4.55 -4.35 -11.32
N ILE A 4 -4.03 -3.58 -10.37
CA ILE A 4 -4.61 -3.46 -9.02
C ILE A 4 -5.86 -2.55 -9.13
N PRO A 5 -7.01 -2.93 -8.56
CA PRO A 5 -8.21 -2.10 -8.55
C PRO A 5 -7.89 -0.72 -7.96
N LYS A 6 -8.13 0.33 -8.77
CA LYS A 6 -7.77 1.74 -8.56
C LYS A 6 -8.39 2.44 -7.34
N ARG A 7 -8.99 1.71 -6.40
CA ARG A 7 -9.74 2.30 -5.28
C ARG A 7 -8.88 2.58 -4.05
N PHE A 8 -7.79 1.83 -3.86
CA PHE A 8 -6.87 2.00 -2.71
C PHE A 8 -5.78 3.05 -2.95
N PHE A 9 -5.19 3.10 -4.14
CA PHE A 9 -4.10 4.03 -4.46
C PHE A 9 -4.61 5.36 -5.04
N ARG A 10 -5.60 5.98 -4.39
CA ARG A 10 -6.11 7.31 -4.81
C ARG A 10 -5.19 8.47 -4.38
N GLY A 11 -4.18 8.18 -3.56
CA GLY A 11 -3.01 9.04 -3.35
C GLY A 11 -2.08 8.97 -4.57
N LYS A 12 -2.13 10.01 -5.41
CA LYS A 12 -1.44 10.18 -6.71
C LYS A 12 0.10 10.25 -6.65
N ARG A 13 0.75 9.48 -5.78
CA ARG A 13 2.19 9.22 -5.81
C ARG A 13 2.38 7.71 -5.67
N LEU A 14 2.10 6.99 -6.74
CA LEU A 14 2.43 5.58 -6.86
C LEU A 14 3.96 5.46 -6.77
N ILE A 15 4.40 5.20 -5.54
CA ILE A 15 5.73 4.84 -5.04
C ILE A 15 6.81 4.87 -6.14
N PRO A 16 7.51 6.01 -6.33
CA PRO A 16 8.45 6.19 -7.44
C PRO A 16 9.67 5.24 -7.40
N GLU A 17 9.89 4.52 -6.30
CA GLU A 17 11.09 3.71 -6.06
C GLU A 17 10.82 2.21 -5.82
N VAL A 18 9.60 1.71 -6.03
CA VAL A 18 9.35 0.26 -5.88
C VAL A 18 9.77 -0.48 -7.14
N THR A 19 10.81 -1.31 -7.00
CA THR A 19 11.20 -2.23 -8.08
C THR A 19 10.10 -3.26 -8.34
N GLN A 20 10.00 -3.74 -9.59
CA GLN A 20 9.03 -4.78 -9.95
C GLN A 20 9.20 -6.06 -9.09
N ARG A 21 10.44 -6.39 -8.71
CA ARG A 21 10.75 -7.52 -7.82
C ARG A 21 10.15 -7.31 -6.44
N MET A 22 10.34 -6.14 -5.83
CA MET A 22 9.76 -5.79 -4.53
C MET A 22 8.24 -5.83 -4.57
N LEU A 23 7.61 -5.24 -5.59
CA LEU A 23 6.15 -5.27 -5.72
C LEU A 23 5.62 -6.71 -5.84
N THR A 24 6.29 -7.56 -6.62
CA THR A 24 5.90 -8.96 -6.79
C THR A 24 6.03 -9.73 -5.49
N GLN A 25 7.10 -9.48 -4.72
CA GLN A 25 7.29 -10.09 -3.41
C GLN A 25 6.18 -9.67 -2.43
N GLN A 26 5.90 -8.36 -2.33
CA GLN A 26 4.87 -7.85 -1.44
C GLN A 26 3.46 -8.38 -1.80
N LEU A 27 3.14 -8.48 -3.09
CA LEU A 27 1.87 -9.07 -3.52
C LEU A 27 1.77 -10.57 -3.16
N ARG A 28 2.86 -11.33 -3.26
CA ARG A 28 2.87 -12.75 -2.86
C ARG A 28 2.73 -12.93 -1.35
N GLU A 29 3.33 -12.05 -0.55
CA GLU A 29 3.19 -12.03 0.90
C GLU A 29 1.72 -11.75 1.28
N LEU A 30 1.11 -10.70 0.70
CA LEU A 30 -0.30 -10.38 0.93
C LEU A 30 -1.26 -11.48 0.45
N GLU A 31 -0.92 -12.19 -0.63
CA GLU A 31 -1.70 -13.33 -1.11
C GLU A 31 -1.61 -14.50 -0.12
N ARG A 32 -0.39 -14.80 0.37
CA ARG A 32 -0.15 -15.83 1.38
C ARG A 32 -0.88 -15.54 2.69
N ASP A 33 -0.93 -14.27 3.09
CA ASP A 33 -1.62 -13.82 4.30
C ASP A 33 -3.15 -13.77 4.12
N GLY A 34 -3.68 -14.08 2.94
CA GLY A 34 -5.11 -14.10 2.65
C GLY A 34 -5.73 -12.70 2.57
N ILE A 35 -4.92 -11.65 2.40
CA ILE A 35 -5.35 -10.25 2.30
C ILE A 35 -5.79 -9.93 0.85
N ILE A 36 -5.14 -10.54 -0.14
CA ILE A 36 -5.49 -10.40 -1.55
C ILE A 36 -5.70 -11.76 -2.23
N ASN A 37 -6.59 -11.78 -3.21
CA ASN A 37 -6.79 -12.87 -4.16
C ASN A 37 -6.05 -12.57 -5.46
N ARG A 38 -5.38 -13.57 -6.02
CA ARG A 38 -4.78 -13.53 -7.36
C ARG A 38 -5.62 -14.37 -8.33
N LYS A 39 -6.06 -13.77 -9.43
CA LYS A 39 -6.74 -14.48 -10.52
C LYS A 39 -6.02 -14.30 -11.85
N GLN A 40 -5.69 -15.42 -12.48
CA GLN A 40 -5.10 -15.47 -13.80
C GLN A 40 -6.18 -15.74 -14.85
N TYR A 41 -6.22 -14.90 -15.88
CA TYR A 41 -7.11 -15.02 -17.03
C TYR A 41 -6.28 -15.50 -18.23
N MET A 42 -6.67 -16.63 -18.80
CA MET A 42 -6.08 -17.22 -20.00
C MET A 42 -6.72 -16.64 -21.27
N GLU A 43 -6.87 -15.32 -21.32
CA GLU A 43 -7.28 -14.56 -22.52
C GLU A 43 -6.03 -14.15 -23.32
N ILE A 44 -6.20 -13.70 -24.56
CA ILE A 44 -5.10 -13.08 -25.33
C ILE A 44 -5.28 -11.56 -25.27
N PRO A 45 -4.35 -10.80 -24.66
CA PRO A 45 -3.13 -11.23 -23.97
C PRO A 45 -3.39 -11.75 -22.53
N PRO A 46 -2.56 -12.68 -22.01
CA PRO A 46 -2.77 -13.25 -20.68
C PRO A 46 -2.64 -12.18 -19.61
N LYS A 47 -3.54 -12.23 -18.62
CA LYS A 47 -3.68 -11.18 -17.61
C LYS A 47 -3.77 -11.74 -16.21
N VAL A 48 -3.10 -11.06 -15.27
CA VAL A 48 -3.21 -11.34 -13.84
C VAL A 48 -3.86 -10.15 -13.16
N VAL A 49 -4.91 -10.42 -12.40
CA VAL A 49 -5.65 -9.42 -11.62
C VAL A 49 -5.56 -9.80 -10.15
N TYR A 50 -5.28 -8.80 -9.32
CA TYR A 50 -5.32 -8.95 -7.86
C TYR A 50 -6.55 -8.22 -7.33
N SER A 51 -7.20 -8.75 -6.30
CA SER A 51 -8.34 -8.13 -5.63
C SER A 51 -8.24 -8.32 -4.13
N MET A 52 -8.83 -7.44 -3.33
CA MET A 52 -8.90 -7.64 -1.87
C MET A 52 -9.83 -8.81 -1.54
N THR A 53 -9.48 -9.55 -0.49
CA THR A 53 -10.40 -10.50 0.17
C THR A 53 -11.29 -9.75 1.17
N ASP A 54 -12.24 -10.45 1.79
CA ASP A 54 -13.02 -9.88 2.90
C ASP A 54 -12.13 -9.52 4.09
N LEU A 55 -11.13 -10.34 4.40
CA LEU A 55 -10.10 -10.05 5.40
C LEU A 55 -9.28 -8.81 5.02
N GLY A 56 -8.88 -8.67 3.76
CA GLY A 56 -8.19 -7.47 3.32
C GLY A 56 -9.08 -6.22 3.41
N ASN A 57 -10.36 -6.35 3.08
CA ASN A 57 -11.31 -5.25 3.17
C ASN A 57 -11.52 -4.80 4.63
N SER A 58 -11.42 -5.70 5.62
CA SER A 58 -11.51 -5.31 7.03
C SER A 58 -10.35 -4.43 7.50
N LEU A 59 -9.24 -4.37 6.77
CA LEU A 59 -8.12 -3.45 7.05
C LEU A 59 -8.37 -2.02 6.57
N ILE A 60 -9.26 -1.81 5.58
CA ILE A 60 -9.60 -0.48 5.04
C ILE A 60 -9.91 0.55 6.15
N PRO A 61 -10.86 0.29 7.08
CA PRO A 61 -11.18 1.26 8.12
C PRO A 61 -10.00 1.59 9.03
N ILE A 62 -9.11 0.63 9.29
CA ILE A 62 -7.90 0.83 10.11
C ILE A 62 -6.93 1.77 9.40
N PHE A 63 -6.67 1.54 8.11
CA PHE A 63 -5.82 2.42 7.31
C PHE A 63 -6.39 3.84 7.22
N ASN A 64 -7.72 3.99 7.07
CA ASN A 64 -8.36 5.30 7.07
C ASN A 64 -8.18 6.05 8.40
N GLN A 65 -8.23 5.33 9.52
CA GLN A 65 -7.97 5.91 10.84
C GLN A 65 -6.51 6.35 10.98
N LEU A 66 -5.58 5.53 10.49
CA LEU A 66 -4.15 5.85 10.49
C LEU A 66 -3.84 7.06 9.60
N GLU A 67 -4.43 7.13 8.41
CA GLU A 67 -4.33 8.28 7.50
C GLU A 67 -4.82 9.55 8.19
N LYS A 68 -6.03 9.50 8.78
CA LYS A 68 -6.60 10.64 9.52
C LYS A 68 -5.70 11.09 10.68
N TRP A 69 -5.14 10.16 11.44
CA TRP A 69 -4.21 10.49 12.51
C TRP A 69 -2.94 11.15 11.95
N GLY A 70 -2.41 10.61 10.85
CA GLY A 70 -1.26 11.15 10.13
C GLY A 70 -1.49 12.58 9.69
N ASP A 71 -2.60 12.85 9.00
CA ASP A 71 -2.96 14.20 8.54
C ASP A 71 -3.03 15.21 9.69
N LEU A 72 -3.59 14.81 10.83
CA LEU A 72 -3.72 15.68 12.00
C LEU A 72 -2.40 15.93 12.73
N ASN A 73 -1.44 15.01 12.67
CA ASN A 73 -0.25 15.04 13.53
C ASN A 73 1.07 15.13 12.76
N MET A 74 1.08 15.09 11.43
CA MET A 74 2.31 15.10 10.63
C MET A 74 3.18 16.32 10.93
N SER A 75 2.57 17.49 11.15
CA SER A 75 3.30 18.71 11.53
C SER A 75 3.99 18.60 12.89
N LYS A 76 3.39 17.87 13.85
CA LYS A 76 4.00 17.62 15.16
C LYS A 76 5.14 16.62 15.04
N VAL A 77 4.95 15.55 14.27
CA VAL A 77 5.99 14.55 13.99
C VAL A 77 7.21 15.21 13.36
N GLU A 78 7.00 16.09 12.39
CA GLU A 78 8.09 16.81 11.71
C GLU A 78 8.86 17.74 12.66
N LYS A 79 8.16 18.43 13.57
CA LYS A 79 8.80 19.24 14.62
C LYS A 79 9.64 18.38 15.56
N SER A 80 9.12 17.23 15.98
CA SER A 80 9.86 16.29 16.85
C SER A 80 11.12 15.76 16.17
N ARG A 81 11.06 15.41 14.87
CA ARG A 81 12.22 14.96 14.09
C ARG A 81 13.31 16.02 14.04
N LYS A 82 12.97 17.24 13.61
CA LYS A 82 13.91 18.36 13.55
C LYS A 82 14.55 18.66 14.90
N SER A 83 13.78 18.58 16.00
CA SER A 83 14.32 18.79 17.34
C SER A 83 15.31 17.69 17.77
N TYR A 84 15.18 16.46 17.28
CA TYR A 84 16.11 15.37 17.56
C TYR A 84 17.39 15.54 16.74
N ASP A 85 17.26 15.80 15.44
CA ASP A 85 18.40 15.95 14.53
C ASP A 85 19.28 17.14 14.94
N ASN A 86 18.68 18.27 15.34
CA ASN A 86 19.39 19.46 15.82
C ASN A 86 20.10 19.28 17.18
N LYS A 87 19.78 18.23 17.96
CA LYS A 87 20.47 17.94 19.22
C LYS A 87 21.69 17.02 19.03
N ASN A 88 21.75 16.30 17.91
CA ASN A 88 22.79 15.33 17.60
C ASN A 88 23.80 15.86 16.57
N ASN A 89 23.76 17.16 16.30
CA ASN A 89 24.65 17.89 15.40
C ASN A 89 25.18 19.12 16.13
#